data_AF-A0A8J6XZ69-F1
#
_entry.id   AF-A0A8J6XZ69-F1
#
_cell.length_a   1.000
_cell.length_b   1.000
_cell.length_c   1.000
_cell.angle_alpha   90.00
_cell.angle_beta   90.00
_cell.angle_gamma   90.00
#
_symmetry.space_group_name_H-M   'P 1'
#
loop_
_entity.id
_entity.type
_entity.pdbx_description
1 polymer ?
#
loop_
_entity_poly.entity_id
_entity_poly.type
_entity_poly.pdbx_seq_one_letter_code
_entity_poly.pdbx_strand_id
1 'polypeptide(L)'
;MPNSNIPGPELLKTVLQPLLDDFQYWFARSRNLLENEQISFMSEHEQSALLLRVKTAQEEVTTAKMLFNATDGTVGIDMATLMPWHQLLTECWNVATRFRFQQDN
;
A
#
# COMPACT_ATOMS: atom_id res chain seq x y z
N MET A 1 -37.76 -3.35 -5.72
CA MET A 1 -36.58 -3.94 -6.36
C MET A 1 -35.39 -3.05 -6.06
N PRO A 2 -34.47 -3.38 -5.14
CA PRO A 2 -33.20 -2.69 -5.10
C PRO A 2 -32.23 -3.40 -6.05
N ASN A 3 -31.78 -2.70 -7.09
CA ASN A 3 -30.65 -3.12 -7.90
C ASN A 3 -29.40 -3.08 -7.02
N SER A 4 -29.00 -4.23 -6.50
CA SER A 4 -27.68 -4.41 -5.90
C SER A 4 -26.65 -4.34 -7.02
N ASN A 5 -26.07 -3.16 -7.25
CA ASN A 5 -24.82 -2.97 -8.01
C ASN A 5 -23.63 -3.56 -7.23
N ILE A 6 -23.72 -4.84 -6.87
CA ILE A 6 -22.57 -5.58 -6.35
C ILE A 6 -21.77 -6.00 -7.59
N PRO A 7 -20.52 -5.51 -7.75
CA PRO A 7 -19.63 -5.99 -8.79
C PRO A 7 -19.63 -7.52 -8.80
N GLY A 8 -19.90 -8.12 -9.97
CA GLY A 8 -19.73 -9.56 -10.13
C GLY A 8 -18.29 -9.98 -9.76
N PRO A 9 -18.05 -11.24 -9.37
CA PRO A 9 -16.74 -11.72 -8.94
C PRO A 9 -15.62 -11.42 -9.94
N GLU A 10 -15.91 -11.44 -11.24
CA GLU A 10 -14.95 -11.05 -12.29
C GLU A 10 -14.57 -9.56 -12.24
N LEU A 11 -15.52 -8.66 -11.95
CA LEU A 11 -15.24 -7.23 -11.79
C LEU A 11 -14.38 -6.98 -10.54
N LEU A 12 -14.62 -7.71 -9.44
CA LEU A 12 -13.76 -7.67 -8.27
C LEU A 12 -12.34 -8.11 -8.59
N LYS A 13 -12.15 -9.16 -9.40
CA LYS A 13 -10.81 -9.60 -9.83
C LYS A 13 -10.07 -8.54 -10.63
N THR A 14 -10.76 -7.95 -11.62
CA THR A 14 -10.16 -6.93 -12.49
C THR A 14 -9.77 -5.64 -11.75
N VAL A 15 -10.32 -5.40 -10.56
CA VAL A 15 -9.98 -4.22 -9.74
C VAL A 15 -8.98 -4.57 -8.65
N LEU A 16 -9.20 -5.67 -7.94
CA LEU A 16 -8.42 -6.01 -6.76
C LEU A 16 -7.00 -6.43 -7.13
N GLN A 17 -6.80 -7.16 -8.22
CA GLN A 17 -5.47 -7.59 -8.61
C GLN A 17 -4.54 -6.41 -8.98
N PRO A 18 -4.93 -5.49 -9.86
CA PRO A 18 -4.14 -4.28 -10.11
C PRO A 18 -3.92 -3.44 -8.85
N LEU A 19 -4.93 -3.34 -7.98
CA LEU A 19 -4.80 -2.59 -6.73
C LEU A 19 -3.75 -3.19 -5.78
N LEU A 20 -3.69 -4.52 -5.67
CA LEU A 20 -2.65 -5.19 -4.87
C LEU A 20 -1.26 -4.99 -5.49
N ASP A 21 -1.16 -5.01 -6.82
CA ASP A 21 0.08 -4.72 -7.54
C ASP A 21 0.56 -3.29 -7.27
N ASP A 22 -0.36 -2.32 -7.30
CA ASP A 22 -0.08 -0.92 -6.97
C ASP A 22 0.44 -0.79 -5.54
N PHE A 23 -0.22 -1.42 -4.55
CA PHE A 23 0.26 -1.40 -3.17
C PHE A 23 1.69 -1.97 -3.04
N GLN A 24 1.99 -3.10 -3.70
CA GLN A 24 3.34 -3.67 -3.69
C GLN A 24 4.37 -2.71 -4.25
N TYR A 25 4.10 -2.14 -5.43
CA TYR A 25 4.99 -1.20 -6.10
C TYR A 25 5.26 0.03 -5.24
N TRP A 26 4.20 0.66 -4.71
CA TRP A 26 4.36 1.90 -3.97
C TRP A 26 4.97 1.71 -2.58
N PHE A 27 4.69 0.60 -1.90
CA PHE A 27 5.39 0.30 -0.65
C PHE A 27 6.86 -0.03 -0.89
N ALA A 28 7.22 -0.71 -1.98
CA ALA A 28 8.62 -0.94 -2.34
C ALA A 28 9.36 0.39 -2.59
N ARG A 29 8.73 1.32 -3.30
CA ARG A 29 9.28 2.66 -3.51
C ARG A 29 9.43 3.45 -2.21
N SER A 30 8.43 3.39 -1.33
CA SER A 30 8.44 4.09 -0.04
C SER A 30 9.51 3.53 0.88
N ARG A 31 9.65 2.21 0.93
CA ARG A 31 10.74 1.53 1.64
C ARG A 31 12.09 1.95 1.13
N ASN A 32 12.30 1.97 -0.19
CA ASN A 32 13.58 2.37 -0.77
C ASN A 32 13.97 3.80 -0.36
N LEU A 33 13.03 4.75 -0.38
CA LEU A 33 13.24 6.11 0.11
C LEU A 33 13.68 6.09 1.59
N LEU A 34 12.91 5.42 2.45
CA LEU A 34 13.12 5.40 3.89
C LEU A 34 14.39 4.64 4.33
N GLU A 35 14.89 3.70 3.52
CA GLU A 35 16.11 2.94 3.80
C GLU A 35 17.39 3.65 3.34
N ASN A 36 17.31 4.45 2.27
CA ASN A 36 18.50 4.97 1.59
C ASN A 36 18.71 6.47 1.75
N GLU A 37 17.67 7.22 2.13
CA GLU A 37 17.76 8.67 2.30
C GLU A 37 17.68 9.06 3.78
N GLN A 38 18.40 10.12 4.15
CA GLN A 38 18.23 10.76 5.45
C GLN A 38 17.18 11.87 5.32
N ILE A 39 16.03 11.70 5.97
CA ILE A 39 14.91 12.64 5.84
C ILE A 39 14.97 13.68 6.95
N SER A 40 15.50 14.87 6.63
CA SER A 40 15.84 15.92 7.62
C SER A 40 14.66 16.48 8.43
N PHE A 41 13.42 16.38 7.92
CA PHE A 41 12.22 16.88 8.60
C PHE A 41 11.56 15.86 9.53
N MET A 42 12.15 14.67 9.69
CA MET A 42 11.69 13.67 10.65
C MET A 42 12.87 13.15 11.47
N SER A 43 12.62 12.74 12.70
CA SER A 43 13.64 12.09 13.52
C SER A 43 13.94 10.68 13.02
N GLU A 44 15.11 10.15 13.37
CA GLU A 44 15.49 8.76 13.04
C GLU A 44 14.49 7.74 13.58
N HIS A 45 13.92 8.00 14.76
CA HIS A 45 12.90 7.15 15.36
C HIS A 45 11.60 7.16 14.54
N GLU A 46 11.13 8.34 14.12
CA GLU A 46 9.95 8.46 13.25
C GLU A 46 10.19 7.77 11.90
N GLN A 47 11.37 7.95 11.29
CA GLN A 47 11.73 7.31 10.02
C GLN A 47 11.74 5.79 10.16
N SER A 48 12.35 5.28 11.23
CA SER A 48 12.42 3.85 11.52
C SER A 48 11.04 3.24 11.81
N ALA A 49 10.18 3.96 12.54
CA ALA A 49 8.82 3.52 12.83
C ALA A 49 7.96 3.46 11.56
N LEU A 50 8.07 4.46 10.68
CA LEU A 50 7.39 4.45 9.39
C LEU A 50 7.92 3.32 8.50
N LEU A 51 9.23 3.12 8.44
CA LEU A 51 9.86 2.03 7.68
C LEU A 51 9.36 0.66 8.15
N LEU A 52 9.26 0.44 9.46
CA LEU A 52 8.74 -0.82 10.01
C LEU A 52 7.30 -1.06 9.55
N ARG A 53 6.43 -0.06 9.66
CA ARG A 53 5.03 -0.15 9.20
C ARG A 53 4.94 -0.46 7.70
N VAL A 54 5.79 0.16 6.87
CA VAL A 54 5.86 -0.14 5.44
C VAL A 54 6.27 -1.59 5.19
N LYS A 55 7.29 -2.09 5.88
CA LYS A 55 7.72 -3.50 5.73
C LYS A 55 6.62 -4.48 6.12
N THR A 56 5.94 -4.25 7.24
CA THR A 56 4.80 -5.07 7.66
C THR A 56 3.69 -5.06 6.60
N ALA A 57 3.29 -3.89 6.11
CA ALA A 57 2.26 -3.78 5.08
C ALA A 57 2.67 -4.48 3.76
N GLN A 58 3.95 -4.46 3.39
CA GLN A 58 4.43 -5.22 2.22
C GLN A 58 4.22 -6.74 2.39
N GLU A 59 4.52 -7.28 3.55
CA GLU A 59 4.33 -8.71 3.85
C GLU A 59 2.84 -9.08 3.84
N GLU A 60 1.99 -8.22 4.41
CA GLU A 60 0.54 -8.38 4.41
C GLU A 60 -0.05 -8.37 3.00
N VAL A 61 0.31 -7.37 2.17
CA VAL A 61 -0.15 -7.29 0.77
C VAL A 61 0.35 -8.48 -0.04
N THR A 62 1.60 -8.90 0.19
CA THR A 62 2.19 -10.07 -0.48
C THR A 62 1.42 -11.34 -0.14
N THR A 63 1.09 -11.53 1.14
CA THR A 63 0.29 -12.66 1.61
C THR A 63 -1.12 -12.63 1.01
N ALA A 64 -1.77 -11.46 1.03
CA ALA A 64 -3.11 -11.28 0.49
C ALA A 64 -3.15 -11.56 -1.02
N LYS A 65 -2.17 -11.09 -1.78
CA LYS A 65 -2.02 -11.37 -3.21
C LYS A 65 -1.78 -12.86 -3.49
N MET A 66 -0.97 -13.54 -2.68
CA MET A 66 -0.78 -14.99 -2.81
C MET A 66 -2.09 -15.74 -2.59
N LEU A 67 -2.83 -15.42 -1.53
CA LEU A 67 -4.12 -16.06 -1.23
C LEU A 67 -5.17 -15.77 -2.32
N PHE A 68 -5.21 -14.53 -2.80
CA PHE A 68 -6.08 -14.12 -3.89
C PHE A 68 -5.79 -14.94 -5.16
N ASN A 69 -4.53 -15.08 -5.54
CA ASN A 69 -4.13 -15.87 -6.71
C ASN A 69 -4.37 -17.38 -6.50
N ALA A 70 -4.06 -17.91 -5.32
CA ALA A 70 -4.25 -19.33 -5.01
C ALA A 70 -5.73 -19.76 -4.99
N THR A 71 -6.64 -18.81 -4.90
CA THR A 71 -8.09 -19.04 -4.93
C THR A 71 -8.72 -18.62 -6.25
N ASP A 72 -7.92 -18.44 -7.31
CA ASP A 72 -8.38 -17.94 -8.62
C ASP A 72 -9.20 -16.64 -8.51
N GLY A 73 -8.89 -15.81 -7.52
CA GLY A 73 -9.58 -14.56 -7.22
C GLY A 73 -11.02 -14.72 -6.71
N THR A 74 -11.38 -15.89 -6.20
CA THR A 74 -12.72 -16.15 -5.64
C THR A 74 -12.89 -15.61 -4.22
N VAL A 75 -11.79 -15.41 -3.49
CA VAL A 75 -11.80 -14.79 -2.16
C VAL A 75 -11.57 -13.29 -2.29
N GLY A 76 -12.53 -12.50 -1.80
CA GLY A 76 -12.37 -11.05 -1.67
C GLY A 76 -11.52 -10.67 -0.46
N ILE A 77 -10.96 -9.47 -0.47
CA ILE A 77 -10.25 -8.88 0.66
C ILE A 77 -11.19 -7.89 1.37
N ASP A 78 -11.27 -7.97 2.69
CA ASP A 78 -12.09 -7.06 3.49
C ASP A 78 -11.57 -5.63 3.38
N MET A 79 -12.50 -4.66 3.27
CA MET A 79 -12.17 -3.24 3.27
C MET A 79 -11.44 -2.81 4.56
N ALA A 80 -11.71 -3.47 5.68
CA ALA A 80 -10.98 -3.27 6.94
C ALA A 80 -9.48 -3.60 6.82
N THR A 81 -9.08 -4.46 5.87
CA THR A 81 -7.68 -4.75 5.55
C THR A 81 -7.09 -3.73 4.59
N LEU A 82 -7.87 -3.24 3.61
CA LEU A 82 -7.39 -2.30 2.59
C LEU A 82 -7.17 -0.88 3.14
N MET A 83 -8.02 -0.43 4.06
CA MET A 83 -7.99 0.95 4.57
C MET A 83 -6.67 1.32 5.28
N PRO A 84 -6.11 0.49 6.17
CA PRO A 84 -4.80 0.74 6.77
C PRO A 84 -3.68 0.88 5.73
N TRP A 85 -3.68 0.05 4.68
CA TRP A 85 -2.68 0.14 3.61
C TRP A 85 -2.80 1.45 2.83
N HIS A 86 -4.02 1.87 2.50
CA HIS A 86 -4.26 3.15 1.82
C HIS A 86 -3.81 4.35 2.65
N GLN A 87 -4.09 4.35 3.96
CA GLN A 87 -3.66 5.41 4.87
C GLN A 87 -2.13 5.48 4.95
N LEU A 88 -1.47 4.33 5.09
CA LEU A 88 -0.01 4.26 5.13
C LEU A 88 0.62 4.72 3.81
N LEU A 89 0.04 4.34 2.67
CA LEU A 89 0.49 4.79 1.36
C LEU A 89 0.40 6.32 1.24
N THR A 90 -0.72 6.91 1.69
CA THR A 90 -0.94 8.36 1.69
C THR A 90 0.11 9.07 2.56
N GLU A 91 0.41 8.54 3.74
CA GLU A 91 1.47 9.05 4.62
C GLU A 91 2.85 9.02 3.92
N CYS A 92 3.19 7.89 3.28
CA CYS A 92 4.45 7.76 2.55
C CYS A 92 4.55 8.73 1.36
N TRP A 93 3.45 8.98 0.66
CA TRP A 93 3.42 9.98 -0.41
C TRP A 93 3.64 11.40 0.09
N ASN A 94 3.08 11.76 1.24
CA ASN A 94 3.33 13.06 1.85
C ASN A 94 4.80 13.24 2.21
N VAL A 95 5.42 12.21 2.79
CA VAL A 95 6.87 12.19 3.07
C VAL A 95 7.67 12.35 1.79
N ALA A 96 7.42 11.52 0.77
CA ALA A 96 8.15 11.57 -0.49
C ALA A 96 7.98 12.92 -1.22
N THR A 97 6.79 13.50 -1.14
CA THR A 97 6.50 14.80 -1.76
C THR A 97 7.27 15.92 -1.06
N ARG A 98 7.22 15.96 0.27
CA ARG A 98 7.97 16.94 1.07
C ARG A 98 9.48 16.79 0.89
N PHE A 99 9.97 15.55 0.82
CA PHE A 99 11.38 15.27 0.56
C PHE A 99 11.85 15.84 -0.77
N ARG A 100 11.10 15.60 -1.86
CA ARG A 100 11.39 16.19 -3.18
C ARG A 100 11.44 17.72 -3.14
N PHE A 101 10.45 18.35 -2.51
CA PHE A 101 10.43 19.82 -2.37
C PHE A 101 11.62 20.40 -1.62
N GLN A 102 12.26 19.63 -0.73
CA GLN A 102 13.49 20.08 -0.05
C GLN A 102 14.75 19.87 -0.90
N GLN A 103 14.76 18.92 -1.82
CA GLN A 103 15.91 18.69 -2.72
C GLN A 103 15.95 19.69 -3.89
N ASP A 104 14.79 20.21 -4.28
CA ASP A 104 14.66 21.20 -5.37
C ASP A 104 14.99 22.65 -4.93
N ASN A 105 15.20 22.88 -3.62
CA ASN A 105 15.56 24.18 -3.01
C ASN A 105 17.02 24.20 -2.56
#